data_AF-A0A382J158-F1
#
_entry.id   AF-A0A382J158-F1
#
_cell.length_a   1.000
_cell.length_b   1.000
_cell.length_c   1.000
_cell.angle_alpha   90.00
_cell.angle_beta   90.00
_cell.angle_gamma   90.00
#
_symmetry.space_group_name_H-M   'P 1'
#
loop_
_entity.id
_entity.type
_entity.pdbx_description
1 polymer ?
#
loop_
_entity_poly.entity_id
_entity_poly.type
_entity_poly.pdbx_seq_one_letter_code
_entity_poly.pdbx_strand_id
1 'polypeptide(L)'
;MSSYQVEKQLVLNYYKELDSAAENNLSKVMERYLDDHYIWRGFHPFNEQSSAKAVSELFWQPLRHAFRHMQRRMDIFMAGRNEIDGFESVWVTSMGHLMGLFDNEWLGITPSGKMAFLRYCEFNKVEG
;
A
#
# COMPACT_ATOMS: atom_id res chain seq x y z
N MET A 1 -7.87 18.04 20.76
CA MET A 1 -7.10 17.25 19.78
C MET A 1 -7.99 16.13 19.28
N SER A 2 -8.38 16.14 18.01
CA SER A 2 -9.08 15.00 17.42
C SER A 2 -8.15 13.79 17.41
N SER A 3 -8.63 12.67 17.93
CA SER A 3 -7.85 11.44 18.02
C SER A 3 -8.09 10.62 16.76
N TYR A 4 -7.23 10.74 15.74
CA TYR A 4 -7.31 9.99 14.46
C TYR A 4 -6.98 8.49 14.60
N GLN A 5 -7.36 7.87 15.71
CA GLN A 5 -6.95 6.50 16.05
C GLN A 5 -7.77 5.47 15.30
N VAL A 6 -9.04 5.77 14.97
CA VAL A 6 -9.91 4.86 14.23
C VAL A 6 -9.40 4.71 12.79
N GLU A 7 -9.08 5.82 12.14
CA GLU A 7 -8.57 5.87 10.77
C GLU A 7 -7.19 5.22 10.69
N LYS A 8 -6.31 5.53 11.65
CA LYS A 8 -5.02 4.85 11.79
C LYS A 8 -5.18 3.35 11.98
N GLN A 9 -6.09 2.91 12.85
CA GLN A 9 -6.32 1.49 13.11
C GLN A 9 -6.88 0.78 11.88
N LEU A 10 -7.75 1.42 11.10
CA LEU A 10 -8.27 0.89 9.84
C LEU A 10 -7.13 0.61 8.85
N VAL A 11 -6.24 1.58 8.65
CA VAL A 11 -5.09 1.43 7.74
C VAL A 11 -4.10 0.38 8.26
N LEU A 12 -3.86 0.32 9.57
CA LEU A 12 -3.01 -0.73 10.16
C LEU A 12 -3.61 -2.13 9.96
N ASN A 13 -4.92 -2.28 10.09
CA ASN A 13 -5.61 -3.54 9.84
C ASN A 13 -5.50 -3.93 8.37
N TYR A 14 -5.71 -2.97 7.46
CA TYR A 14 -5.53 -3.17 6.03
C TYR A 14 -4.11 -3.66 5.71
N TYR A 15 -3.07 -2.97 6.18
CA TYR A 15 -1.68 -3.38 5.94
C TYR A 15 -1.39 -4.77 6.53
N LYS A 16 -1.87 -5.06 7.74
CA LYS A 16 -1.67 -6.36 8.37
C LYS A 16 -2.30 -7.49 7.56
N GLU A 17 -3.54 -7.33 7.11
CA GLU A 17 -4.22 -8.34 6.30
C GLU A 17 -3.56 -8.46 4.92
N LEU A 18 -3.19 -7.33 4.29
CA LEU A 18 -2.54 -7.32 2.98
C LEU A 18 -1.18 -8.02 3.04
N ASP A 19 -0.33 -7.66 4.00
CA ASP A 19 1.04 -8.19 4.12
C ASP A 19 1.02 -9.69 4.48
N SER A 20 0.04 -10.15 5.27
CA SER A 20 -0.11 -11.57 5.66
C SER A 20 -0.87 -12.45 4.66
N ALA A 21 -1.58 -11.85 3.70
CA ALA A 21 -2.33 -12.60 2.70
C ALA A 21 -1.42 -13.47 1.81
N ALA A 22 -1.95 -14.63 1.41
CA ALA A 22 -1.41 -15.40 0.30
C ALA A 22 -1.61 -14.62 -1.02
N GLU A 23 -0.73 -14.82 -2.00
CA GLU A 23 -0.74 -14.09 -3.28
C GLU A 23 -2.12 -14.11 -3.97
N ASN A 24 -2.79 -15.28 -3.97
CA ASN A 24 -4.12 -15.47 -4.57
C ASN A 24 -5.28 -14.83 -3.79
N ASN A 25 -5.03 -14.29 -2.60
CA ASN A 25 -6.04 -13.64 -1.76
C ASN A 25 -5.85 -12.12 -1.67
N LEU A 26 -4.80 -11.55 -2.28
CA LEU A 26 -4.52 -10.11 -2.20
C LEU A 26 -5.69 -9.25 -2.68
N SER A 27 -6.29 -9.58 -3.84
CA SER A 27 -7.39 -8.79 -4.40
C SER A 27 -8.58 -8.77 -3.47
N LYS A 28 -8.94 -9.92 -2.87
CA LYS A 28 -10.05 -10.03 -1.91
C LYS A 28 -9.83 -9.20 -0.65
N VAL A 29 -8.59 -9.18 -0.15
CA VAL A 29 -8.26 -8.32 1.00
C VAL A 29 -8.41 -6.85 0.61
N MET A 30 -7.87 -6.43 -0.54
CA MET A 30 -8.01 -5.05 -1.00
C MET A 30 -9.47 -4.65 -1.21
N GLU A 31 -10.28 -5.50 -1.86
CA GLU A 31 -11.73 -5.28 -2.08
C GLU A 31 -12.52 -5.16 -0.76
N ARG A 32 -12.04 -5.73 0.35
CA ARG A 32 -12.68 -5.60 1.66
C ARG A 32 -12.47 -4.22 2.30
N TYR A 33 -11.34 -3.57 1.99
CA TYR A 33 -10.94 -2.32 2.64
C TYR A 33 -11.11 -1.08 1.75
N LEU A 34 -11.13 -1.26 0.43
CA LEU A 34 -11.16 -0.17 -0.54
C LEU A 34 -12.57 0.00 -1.11
N ASP A 35 -12.96 1.26 -1.33
CA ASP A 35 -14.26 1.63 -1.90
C ASP A 35 -14.41 1.19 -3.37
N ASP A 36 -15.65 1.00 -3.84
CA ASP A 36 -15.94 0.68 -5.24
C ASP A 36 -15.50 1.81 -6.21
N HIS A 37 -15.42 3.05 -5.74
CA HIS A 37 -14.92 4.22 -6.48
C HIS A 37 -13.46 4.54 -6.14
N TYR A 38 -12.70 3.55 -5.68
CA TYR A 38 -11.29 3.69 -5.35
C TYR A 38 -10.45 4.21 -6.51
N ILE A 39 -9.65 5.24 -6.24
CA ILE A 39 -8.65 5.78 -7.17
C ILE A 39 -7.27 5.62 -6.54
N TRP A 40 -6.43 4.81 -7.18
CA TRP A 40 -5.02 4.71 -6.84
C TRP A 40 -4.17 5.53 -7.79
N ARG A 41 -3.49 6.54 -7.25
CA ARG A 41 -2.59 7.41 -8.00
C ARG A 41 -1.17 6.86 -7.93
N GLY A 42 -0.90 5.85 -8.75
CA GLY A 42 0.42 5.25 -8.88
C GLY A 42 1.43 6.11 -9.64
N PHE A 43 2.70 5.73 -9.51
CA PHE A 43 3.80 6.25 -10.31
C PHE A 43 3.95 5.45 -11.61
N HIS A 44 4.68 5.98 -12.59
CA HIS A 44 5.06 5.23 -13.78
C HIS A 44 5.87 3.97 -13.39
N PRO A 45 5.58 2.77 -13.93
CA PRO A 45 4.71 2.50 -15.09
C PRO A 45 3.26 2.16 -14.76
N PHE A 46 2.88 2.14 -13.49
CA PHE A 46 1.55 1.72 -13.06
C PHE A 46 0.48 2.80 -13.29
N ASN A 47 0.84 4.08 -13.20
CA ASN A 47 -0.05 5.23 -13.40
C ASN A 47 -1.32 5.16 -12.51
N GLU A 48 -2.39 5.84 -12.91
CA GLU A 48 -3.66 5.80 -12.19
C GLU A 48 -4.40 4.47 -12.44
N GLN A 49 -4.98 3.91 -11.38
CA GLN A 49 -5.81 2.71 -11.42
C GLN A 49 -7.10 2.97 -10.65
N SER A 50 -8.20 2.36 -11.09
CA SER A 50 -9.56 2.62 -10.58
C SER A 50 -10.20 1.43 -9.87
N SER A 51 -9.43 0.39 -9.54
CA SER A 51 -9.98 -0.75 -8.77
C SER A 51 -8.92 -1.44 -7.92
N ALA A 52 -9.39 -1.99 -6.79
CA ALA A 52 -8.59 -2.82 -5.90
C ALA A 52 -7.92 -3.99 -6.64
N LYS A 53 -8.70 -4.66 -7.51
CA LYS A 53 -8.21 -5.77 -8.34
C LYS A 53 -7.08 -5.35 -9.28
N ALA A 54 -7.24 -4.24 -10.00
CA ALA A 54 -6.20 -3.75 -10.92
C ALA A 54 -4.88 -3.46 -10.19
N VAL A 55 -4.92 -2.77 -9.04
CA VAL A 55 -3.72 -2.50 -8.23
C VAL A 55 -3.12 -3.80 -7.67
N SER A 56 -3.97 -4.74 -7.26
CA SER A 56 -3.53 -6.05 -6.80
C SER A 56 -2.74 -6.80 -7.88
N GLU A 57 -3.29 -6.91 -9.08
CA GLU A 57 -2.71 -7.68 -10.18
C GLU A 57 -1.52 -6.98 -10.85
N LEU A 58 -1.54 -5.65 -10.95
CA LEU A 58 -0.48 -4.89 -11.62
C LEU A 58 0.72 -4.58 -10.69
N PHE A 59 0.47 -4.32 -9.42
CA PHE A 59 1.50 -3.86 -8.48
C PHE A 59 1.80 -4.88 -7.40
N TRP A 60 0.83 -5.24 -6.57
CA TRP A 60 1.10 -6.01 -5.35
C TRP A 60 1.52 -7.46 -5.62
N GLN A 61 0.84 -8.16 -6.53
CA GLN A 61 1.20 -9.54 -6.88
C GLN A 61 2.59 -9.61 -7.53
N PRO A 62 2.92 -8.82 -8.58
CA PRO A 62 4.27 -8.83 -9.15
C PRO A 62 5.35 -8.41 -8.16
N LEU A 63 5.08 -7.40 -7.32
CA LEU A 63 6.03 -6.96 -6.30
C LEU A 63 6.34 -8.07 -5.29
N ARG A 64 5.33 -8.77 -4.76
CA ARG A 64 5.54 -9.86 -3.79
C ARG A 64 6.19 -11.10 -4.42
N HIS A 65 5.93 -11.34 -5.71
CA HIS A 65 6.63 -12.38 -6.45
C HIS A 65 8.13 -12.05 -6.55
N ALA A 66 8.47 -10.80 -6.84
CA ALA A 66 9.84 -10.33 -6.96
C ALA A 66 10.59 -10.23 -5.63
N PHE A 67 9.92 -9.69 -4.60
CA PHE A 67 10.44 -9.50 -3.24
C PHE A 67 9.91 -10.62 -2.34
N ARG A 68 10.62 -11.75 -2.28
CA ARG A 68 10.24 -12.88 -1.43
C ARG A 68 10.41 -12.54 0.05
N HIS A 69 9.55 -13.11 0.88
CA HIS A 69 9.50 -12.85 2.33
C HIS A 69 9.40 -11.35 2.66
N MET A 70 8.63 -10.60 1.86
CA MET A 70 8.50 -9.16 2.02
C MET A 70 7.91 -8.78 3.40
N GLN A 71 8.46 -7.72 3.98
CA GLN A 71 8.00 -7.10 5.22
C GLN A 71 7.89 -5.60 5.02
N ARG A 72 6.86 -4.98 5.63
CA ARG A 72 6.73 -3.54 5.72
C ARG A 72 7.37 -3.03 7.00
N ARG A 73 8.45 -2.27 6.86
CA ARG A 73 9.01 -1.45 7.94
C ARG A 73 8.50 -0.03 7.79
N MET A 74 7.61 0.36 8.69
CA MET A 74 7.05 1.71 8.70
C MET A 74 7.89 2.61 9.60
N ASP A 75 8.46 3.67 9.03
CA ASP A 75 9.33 4.63 9.73
C ASP A 75 8.53 5.88 10.17
N ILE A 76 7.50 6.28 9.41
CA ILE A 76 6.60 7.41 9.72
C ILE A 76 5.15 6.96 9.61
N PHE A 77 4.32 7.35 10.59
CA PHE A 77 2.88 7.11 10.57
C PHE A 77 2.06 8.24 11.18
N MET A 78 1.37 8.99 10.33
CA MET A 78 0.64 10.20 10.72
C MET A 78 -0.76 10.23 10.14
N ALA A 79 -1.65 11.00 10.75
CA ALA A 79 -3.00 11.21 10.26
C ALA A 79 -3.45 12.63 10.56
N GLY A 80 -4.31 13.18 9.71
CA GLY A 80 -4.76 14.56 9.79
C GLY A 80 -5.89 14.85 8.83
N ARG A 81 -6.53 16.00 9.02
CA ARG A 81 -7.46 16.56 8.04
C ARG A 81 -6.68 17.28 6.95
N ASN A 82 -7.15 17.17 5.71
CA ASN A 82 -6.53 17.81 4.56
C ASN A 82 -6.92 19.29 4.47
N GLU A 83 -5.98 20.20 4.65
CA GLU A 83 -6.25 21.64 4.53
C GLU A 83 -6.71 22.04 3.11
N ILE A 84 -6.24 21.33 2.09
CA ILE A 84 -6.47 21.67 0.67
C ILE A 84 -7.96 21.60 0.31
N ASP A 85 -8.73 20.72 0.95
CA ASP A 85 -10.18 20.59 0.73
C ASP A 85 -11.02 21.27 1.81
N GLY A 86 -10.45 22.18 2.58
CA GLY A 86 -11.15 22.88 3.66
C GLY A 86 -11.28 22.04 4.94
N PHE A 87 -10.39 21.07 5.14
CA PHE A 87 -10.39 20.14 6.29
C PHE A 87 -11.58 19.17 6.30
N GLU A 88 -12.12 18.86 5.12
CA GLU A 88 -13.29 17.98 4.95
C GLU A 88 -12.89 16.51 4.93
N SER A 89 -11.72 16.17 4.38
CA SER A 89 -11.26 14.77 4.33
C SER A 89 -10.21 14.44 5.37
N VAL A 90 -10.21 13.18 5.82
CA VAL A 90 -9.19 12.62 6.72
C VAL A 90 -8.25 11.74 5.93
N TRP A 91 -6.95 11.93 6.15
CA TRP A 91 -5.90 11.15 5.52
C TRP A 91 -5.02 10.50 6.56
N VAL A 92 -4.59 9.29 6.24
CA VAL A 92 -3.56 8.55 6.97
C VAL A 92 -2.39 8.34 6.04
N THR A 93 -1.20 8.72 6.48
CA THR A 93 0.04 8.62 5.71
C THR A 93 1.02 7.68 6.38
N SER A 94 1.60 6.77 5.61
CA SER A 94 2.74 5.95 6.04
C SER A 94 3.91 6.07 5.07
N MET A 95 5.12 6.06 5.63
CA MET A 95 6.36 6.05 4.85
C MET A 95 7.34 5.06 5.47
N GLY A 96 8.20 4.49 4.64
CA GLY A 96 9.25 3.59 5.11
C GLY A 96 9.74 2.69 3.99
N HIS A 97 9.90 1.41 4.29
CA HIS A 97 10.48 0.42 3.38
C HIS A 97 9.61 -0.83 3.26
N LEU A 98 9.45 -1.31 2.03
CA LEU A 98 9.09 -2.69 1.71
C LEU A 98 10.40 -3.45 1.50
N MET A 99 10.66 -4.42 2.38
CA MET A 99 11.94 -5.12 2.48
C MET A 99 11.76 -6.59 2.20
N GLY A 100 12.58 -7.19 1.34
CA GLY A 100 12.51 -8.61 1.01
C GLY A 100 13.73 -9.08 0.25
N LEU A 101 13.79 -10.37 -0.05
CA LEU A 101 14.79 -10.95 -0.94
C LEU A 101 14.38 -10.68 -2.40
N PHE A 102 15.18 -9.93 -3.13
CA PHE A 102 14.88 -9.61 -4.53
C PHE A 102 15.37 -10.73 -5.45
N ASP A 103 14.51 -11.75 -5.59
CA ASP A 103 14.84 -13.06 -6.17
C ASP A 103 14.31 -13.24 -7.60
N ASN A 104 13.27 -12.50 -7.99
CA ASN A 104 12.73 -12.54 -9.35
C ASN A 104 12.75 -11.15 -10.00
N GLU A 105 12.86 -11.12 -11.33
CA GLU A 105 12.85 -9.86 -12.10
C GLU A 105 11.55 -9.08 -11.85
N TRP A 106 11.70 -7.76 -11.74
CA TRP A 106 10.57 -6.84 -11.67
C TRP A 106 10.89 -5.57 -12.41
N LEU A 107 9.98 -5.13 -13.28
CA LEU A 107 10.15 -3.92 -14.09
C LEU A 107 11.45 -3.91 -14.92
N GLY A 108 11.91 -5.08 -15.39
CA GLY A 108 13.15 -5.22 -16.15
C GLY A 108 14.44 -5.07 -15.32
N ILE A 109 14.34 -5.06 -13.99
CA ILE A 109 15.49 -5.00 -13.09
C ILE A 109 15.93 -6.41 -12.74
N THR A 110 17.18 -6.75 -13.05
CA THR A 110 17.76 -8.07 -12.72
C THR A 110 17.75 -8.32 -11.20
N PRO A 111 17.28 -9.49 -10.74
CA PRO A 111 17.26 -9.82 -9.32
C PRO A 111 18.67 -9.91 -8.75
N SER A 112 18.84 -9.42 -7.52
CA SER A 112 20.15 -9.41 -6.86
C SER A 112 20.42 -10.65 -6.00
N GLY A 113 19.37 -11.43 -5.69
CA GLY A 113 19.43 -12.56 -4.75
C GLY A 113 19.79 -12.15 -3.31
N LYS A 114 19.59 -10.87 -2.98
CA LYS A 114 19.93 -10.25 -1.69
C LYS A 114 18.75 -9.47 -1.15
N MET A 115 18.86 -9.08 0.12
CA MET A 115 17.90 -8.17 0.75
C MET A 115 17.91 -6.82 0.04
N ALA A 116 16.74 -6.37 -0.39
CA ALA A 116 16.51 -5.07 -1.00
C ALA A 116 15.50 -4.27 -0.18
N PHE A 117 15.59 -2.94 -0.29
CA PHE A 117 14.85 -1.98 0.53
C PHE A 117 14.13 -0.98 -0.39
N LEU A 118 12.89 -1.28 -0.77
CA LEU A 118 12.09 -0.40 -1.61
C LEU A 118 11.44 0.67 -0.74
N ARG A 119 11.85 1.93 -0.94
CA ARG A 119 11.21 3.06 -0.25
C ARG A 119 9.78 3.24 -0.75
N TYR A 120 8.85 3.48 0.17
CA TYR A 120 7.47 3.79 -0.15
C TYR A 120 6.97 5.00 0.64
N CYS A 121 5.98 5.67 0.07
CA CYS A 121 5.16 6.69 0.70
C CYS A 121 3.73 6.48 0.23
N GLU A 122 2.80 6.30 1.16
CA GLU A 122 1.41 5.97 0.88
C GLU A 122 0.49 6.92 1.63
N PHE A 123 -0.44 7.53 0.90
CA PHE A 123 -1.47 8.43 1.42
C PHE A 123 -2.82 7.76 1.21
N ASN A 124 -3.51 7.42 2.29
CA ASN A 124 -4.83 6.81 2.26
C ASN A 124 -5.86 7.85 2.72
N LYS A 125 -6.76 8.24 1.82
CA LYS A 125 -7.98 8.95 2.21
C LYS A 125 -8.88 7.93 2.92
N VAL A 126 -9.33 8.26 4.13
CA VAL A 126 -10.17 7.37 4.94
C VAL A 126 -11.56 7.97 5.04
N GLU A 127 -12.55 7.14 4.70
CA GLU A 127 -13.98 7.44 4.80
C GLU A 127 -14.62 6.33 5.66
N GLY A 128 -15.69 6.66 6.36
CA GLY A 128 -16.38 5.77 7.31
C GLY A 128 -17.88 5.80 7.14
#